data_AF-A0A950SDA4-F1
#
_entry.id   AF-A0A950SDA4-F1
#
_cell.length_a   1.000
_cell.length_b   1.000
_cell.length_c   1.000
_cell.angle_alpha   90.00
_cell.angle_beta   90.00
_cell.angle_gamma   90.00
#
_symmetry.space_group_name_H-M   'P 1'
#
loop_
_entity.id
_entity.type
_entity.pdbx_description
1 polymer ?
#
loop_
_entity_poly.entity_id
_entity_poly.type
_entity_poly.pdbx_seq_one_letter_code
_entity_poly.pdbx_strand_id
1 'polypeptide(L)' 'MSGPRLIVGIIVMGIAVPATIFFLLGLHTPSQFFTVAATTFLAWGLADLLASILERPRLENRSPGMAIKEDLERRKAVDQ' A
#
# COMPACT_ATOMS: atom_id res chain seq x y z
N MET A 1 -9.97 -1.18 -1.31
CA MET A 1 -9.40 -2.49 -1.71
C MET A 1 -10.37 -3.59 -1.29
N SER A 2 -10.58 -4.65 -2.10
CA SER A 2 -11.46 -5.76 -1.68
C SER A 2 -10.84 -6.49 -0.48
N GLY A 3 -11.66 -6.82 0.52
CA GLY A 3 -11.23 -7.39 1.81
C GLY A 3 -10.21 -8.55 1.74
N PRO A 4 -10.30 -9.50 0.79
CA PRO A 4 -9.35 -10.61 0.70
C PRO A 4 -7.90 -10.18 0.42
N ARG A 5 -7.70 -9.12 -0.39
CA ARG A 5 -6.35 -8.65 -0.74
C ARG A 5 -5.63 -8.03 0.44
N LEU A 6 -6.37 -7.39 1.35
CA LEU A 6 -5.82 -6.83 2.59
C LEU A 6 -5.32 -7.95 3.51
N ILE A 7 -6.12 -9.01 3.68
CA ILE A 7 -5.75 -10.16 4.52
C ILE A 7 -4.49 -10.84 3.98
N VAL A 8 -4.42 -11.07 2.67
CA VAL A 8 -3.23 -11.64 2.03
C VAL A 8 -2.01 -10.72 2.25
N GLY A 9 -2.18 -9.40 2.09
CA GLY A 9 -1.11 -8.43 2.35
C GLY A 9 -0.58 -8.49 3.79
N ILE A 10 -1.49 -8.56 4.77
CA ILE A 10 -1.11 -8.67 6.19
C ILE A 10 -0.34 -9.97 6.46
N ILE A 11 -0.79 -11.11 5.91
CA ILE A 11 -0.11 -12.40 6.09
C ILE A 11 1.29 -12.37 5.47
N VAL A 12 1.41 -11.84 4.24
CA VAL A 12 2.69 -11.77 3.54
C VAL A 12 3.66 -10.85 4.28
N MET A 13 3.22 -9.65 4.69
CA MET A 13 4.07 -8.68 5.38
C MET A 13 4.38 -9.06 6.83
N GLY A 14 3.45 -9.72 7.51
CA GLY A 14 3.61 -10.10 8.92
C GLY A 14 4.34 -11.42 9.14
N ILE A 15 4.33 -12.33 8.16
CA ILE A 15 4.85 -13.69 8.35
C ILE A 15 5.85 -14.06 7.26
N ALA A 16 5.48 -13.98 5.98
CA ALA A 16 6.32 -14.48 4.89
C ALA A 16 7.62 -13.68 4.74
N VAL A 17 7.54 -12.35 4.72
CA VAL A 17 8.71 -11.48 4.60
C VAL A 17 9.65 -11.62 5.81
N PRO A 18 9.16 -11.54 7.07
CA PRO A 18 10.01 -11.75 8.24
C PRO A 18 10.65 -13.13 8.30
N ALA A 19 9.92 -14.19 7.94
CA ALA A 19 10.48 -15.54 7.87
C ALA A 19 11.60 -15.63 6.83
N THR A 20 11.41 -15.04 5.66
CA THR A 20 12.43 -15.02 4.61
C THR A 20 13.70 -14.32 5.10
N ILE A 21 13.57 -13.14 5.70
CA ILE A 21 14.70 -12.38 6.25
C ILE A 21 15.37 -13.18 7.38
N PHE A 22 14.58 -13.80 8.27
CA PHE A 22 15.09 -14.61 9.38
C PHE A 22 15.97 -15.77 8.89
N PHE A 23 15.52 -16.52 7.89
CA PHE A 23 16.30 -17.62 7.31
C PHE A 23 17.51 -17.13 6.51
N LEU A 24 17.36 -16.07 5.71
CA LEU A 24 18.46 -15.52 4.91
C LEU A 24 19.60 -14.95 5.77
N LEU A 25 19.27 -14.36 6.91
CA LEU A 25 20.25 -13.83 7.85
C LEU A 25 20.81 -14.89 8.80
N GLY A 26 20.36 -16.15 8.71
CA GLY A 26 20.80 -17.22 9.60
C GLY A 26 20.50 -16.92 11.07
N LEU A 27 19.37 -16.26 11.34
CA LEU A 27 18.96 -15.94 12.70
C LEU A 27 18.44 -17.21 13.38
N HIS A 28 18.69 -17.31 14.69
CA HIS A 28 18.39 -18.54 15.44
C HIS A 28 17.54 -18.29 16.68
N THR A 29 17.42 -17.04 17.13
CA THR A 29 16.67 -16.75 18.34
C THR A 29 15.24 -16.30 18.01
N PRO A 30 14.23 -16.75 18.77
CA PRO A 30 12.86 -16.27 18.58
C PRO A 30 12.74 -14.75 18.72
N SER A 31 13.54 -14.13 19.60
CA SER A 31 13.57 -12.68 19.77
C SER A 31 13.97 -11.95 18.48
N GLN A 32 14.97 -12.46 17.75
CA GLN A 32 15.38 -11.90 16.46
C GLN A 32 14.25 -11.99 15.43
N PHE A 33 13.51 -13.10 15.40
CA PHE A 33 12.34 -13.24 14.51
C PHE A 33 11.29 -12.16 14.79
N PHE A 34 10.91 -11.98 16.06
CA PHE A 34 9.93 -10.97 16.44
C PHE A 34 10.42 -9.54 16.17
N THR A 35 11.72 -9.27 16.34
CA THR A 35 12.31 -7.97 15.98
C THR A 35 12.17 -7.70 14.48
N VAL A 36 12.50 -8.68 13.63
CA VAL A 36 12.35 -8.55 12.17
C VAL A 36 10.87 -8.40 11.79
N ALA A 37 9.97 -9.17 12.39
CA ALA A 37 8.54 -9.07 12.12
C ALA A 37 7.96 -7.70 12.51
N ALA A 38 8.28 -7.22 13.72
CA ALA A 38 7.83 -5.93 14.21
C ALA A 38 8.38 -4.78 13.34
N THR A 39 9.66 -4.80 13.00
CA THR A 39 10.27 -3.75 12.16
C THR A 39 9.70 -3.73 10.75
N THR A 40 9.52 -4.90 10.13
CA THR A 40 8.92 -5.03 8.79
C THR A 40 7.48 -4.49 8.78
N PHE A 41 6.67 -4.91 9.75
CA PHE A 41 5.28 -4.49 9.85
C PHE A 41 5.16 -2.98 10.11
N LEU A 42 5.99 -2.44 11.00
CA LEU A 42 5.97 -1.02 11.35
C LEU A 42 6.45 -0.14 10.19
N ALA A 43 7.50 -0.57 9.47
CA ALA A 43 7.96 0.12 8.27
C ALA A 43 6.91 0.12 7.16
N TRP A 44 6.24 -1.01 6.93
CA TRP A 44 5.15 -1.11 5.96
C TRP A 44 3.96 -0.23 6.34
N GLY A 45 3.50 -0.29 7.59
CA GLY A 45 2.39 0.53 8.07
C GLY A 45 2.71 2.03 8.01
N LEU A 46 3.96 2.43 8.31
CA LEU A 46 4.39 3.81 8.16
C LEU A 46 4.41 4.25 6.69
N ALA A 47 4.89 3.39 5.80
CA ALA A 47 4.88 3.67 4.36
C ALA A 47 3.45 3.83 3.83
N ASP A 48 2.52 2.99 4.28
CA ASP A 48 1.10 3.07 3.91
C ASP A 48 0.44 4.35 4.45
N LEU A 49 0.75 4.73 5.69
CA LEU A 49 0.28 5.99 6.28
C LEU A 49 0.81 7.20 5.48
N LEU A 50 2.10 7.22 5.15
CA LEU A 50 2.71 8.28 4.35
C LEU A 50 2.13 8.32 2.94
N ALA A 51 1.90 7.16 2.32
CA ALA A 51 1.23 7.08 1.03
C ALA A 51 -0.18 7.67 1.10
N SER A 52 -0.97 7.32 2.13
CA SER A 52 -2.29 7.91 2.34
C SER A 52 -2.25 9.42 2.58
N ILE A 53 -1.23 9.93 3.26
CA ILE A 53 -1.05 11.37 3.50
C ILE A 53 -0.71 12.09 2.19
N LEU A 54 0.12 11.49 1.34
CA LEU A 54 0.53 12.05 0.05
C LEU A 54 -0.54 11.91 -1.04
N GLU A 55 -1.39 10.88 -0.97
CA GLU A 55 -2.50 10.68 -1.93
C GLU A 55 -3.68 11.62 -1.65
N ARG A 56 -3.96 11.96 -0.39
CA ARG A 56 -5.00 12.95 -0.02
C ARG A 56 -4.91 14.27 -0.80
N PRO A 57 -3.76 14.99 -0.84
CA PRO A 57 -3.63 16.23 -1.60
C PRO A 57 -3.63 16.02 -3.12
N ARG A 58 -3.38 14.80 -3.61
CA ARG A 58 -3.39 14.48 -5.05
C ARG A 58 -4.81 14.25 -5.58
N LEU A 59 -5.71 13.69 -4.78
CA LEU A 59 -7.14 13.54 -5.12
C LEU A 59 -7.93 14.84 -4.90
N GLU A 60 -7.46 15.74 -4.04
CA GLU A 60 -8.05 17.07 -3.87
C GLU A 60 -7.89 17.93 -5.14
N ASN A 61 -6.76 17.80 -5.86
CA ASN A 61 -6.51 18.50 -7.13
C ASN A 61 -7.08 17.78 -8.38
N ARG A 62 -7.60 16.55 -8.22
CA ARG A 62 -8.36 15.83 -9.26
C ARG A 62 -9.62 15.26 -8.62
N SER A 63 -10.61 16.12 -8.40
CA SER A 63 -11.91 15.63 -7.94
C SER A 63 -12.47 14.63 -8.97
N PRO A 64 -13.11 13.53 -8.55
CA PRO A 64 -13.72 12.57 -9.47
C PRO A 64 -14.69 13.24 -10.45
N GLY A 65 -15.40 14.28 -9.98
CA GLY A 65 -16.28 15.09 -10.81
C GLY A 65 -15.55 15.86 -11.92
N MET A 66 -14.35 16.37 -11.66
CA MET A 66 -13.55 17.05 -12.68
C MET A 66 -13.02 16.08 -13.75
N ALA A 67 -12.58 14.88 -13.36
CA ALA A 67 -12.14 13.88 -14.33
C ALA A 67 -13.29 13.39 -15.24
N ILE A 68 -14.51 13.25 -14.69
CA ILE A 68 -15.70 12.90 -15.46
C ILE A 68 -16.12 14.05 -16.38
N LYS A 69 -16.05 15.29 -15.90
CA LYS A 69 -16.37 16.48 -16.70
C LYS A 69 -15.41 16.64 -17.88
N GLU A 70 -14.11 16.42 -17.66
CA GLU A 70 -13.07 16.51 -18.69
C GLU A 70 -13.21 15.42 -19.77
N ASP A 71 -13.60 14.18 -19.40
CA ASP A 71 -13.91 13.12 -20.37
C ASP A 71 -15.19 13.43 -21.19
N LEU A 72 -16.20 14.01 -20.55
CA LEU A 72 -17.45 14.39 -21.21
C LEU A 72 -17.24 15.56 -22.20
N GLU A 73 -16.42 16.54 -21.82
CA GLU A 73 -16.03 17.65 -22.70
C GLU A 73 -15.17 17.16 -23.89
N ARG A 74 -14.25 16.22 -23.66
CA ARG A 74 -13.50 15.57 -24.76
C ARG A 74 -14.39 14.84 -25.76
N ARG A 75 -15.39 14.11 -25.30
CA ARG A 75 -16.31 13.38 -26.19
C ARG A 75 -17.15 14.33 -27.04
N LYS A 76 -17.64 15.43 -26.45
CA LYS A 76 -18.41 16.45 -27.19
C LYS A 76 -17.59 17.17 -28.26
N ALA A 77 -16.30 17.37 -28.04
CA ALA A 77 -15.40 18.01 -29.01
C ALA A 77 -15.05 17.12 -30.22
N VAL A 78 -15.33 15.82 -30.16
CA VAL A 78 -15.08 14.86 -31.25
C VAL A 78 -16.34 14.65 -32.13
N ASP A 79 -17.52 14.95 -31.60
CA ASP A 79 -18.81 14.85 -32.30
C ASP A 79 -19.22 16.15 -33.04
N GLN A 80 -18.34 17.16 -33.11
CA GLN A 80 -18.46 18.35 -33.96
C GLN A 80 -17.43 18.31 -35.09
#